data_AF-A0A432QMD5-F1
#
_entry.id   AF-A0A432QMD5-F1
#
_cell.length_a   1.000
_cell.length_b   1.000
_cell.length_c   1.000
_cell.angle_alpha   90.00
_cell.angle_beta   90.00
_cell.angle_gamma   90.00
#
_symmetry.space_group_name_H-M   'P 1'
#
loop_
_entity.id
_entity.type
_entity.pdbx_description
1 polymer ?
#
loop_
_entity_poly.entity_id
_entity_poly.type
_entity_poly.pdbx_seq_one_letter_code
_entity_poly.pdbx_strand_id
1 'polypeptide(L)'
;MSLRSDWPCWEIMKCEPEQAAKCPAYRTFKPCWEAMRELDVCSFNICKDCLVYVTKQHNSIFSKEEILSIMCQKGIDVTGRHRCPQFRPIGDAS
;
A
#
# COMPACT_ATOMS: atom_id res chain seq x y z
N MET A 1 11.82 3.17 14.37
CA MET A 1 10.71 3.90 13.72
C MET A 1 9.90 2.91 12.90
N SER A 2 8.79 2.42 13.47
CA SER A 2 7.86 1.49 12.81
C SER A 2 6.69 2.30 12.26
N LEU A 3 6.74 2.70 10.99
CA LEU A 3 5.73 3.63 10.46
C LEU A 3 4.92 3.08 9.29
N ARG A 4 5.17 1.85 8.84
CA ARG A 4 4.70 1.42 7.50
C ARG A 4 4.29 -0.05 7.41
N SER A 5 4.73 -0.89 8.36
CA SER A 5 4.31 -2.29 8.47
C SER A 5 2.82 -2.42 8.80
N ASP A 6 2.24 -1.42 9.45
CA ASP A 6 0.88 -1.48 10.01
C ASP A 6 -0.19 -0.91 9.06
N TRP A 7 0.21 -0.23 7.97
CA TRP A 7 -0.75 0.37 7.03
C TRP A 7 -1.56 -0.69 6.30
N PRO A 8 -2.89 -0.65 6.32
CA PRO A 8 -3.68 -1.62 5.60
C PRO A 8 -3.59 -1.40 4.09
N CYS A 9 -3.98 -2.41 3.32
CA CYS A 9 -3.79 -2.42 1.86
C CYS A 9 -4.50 -1.26 1.15
N TRP A 10 -5.65 -0.81 1.66
CA TRP A 10 -6.48 0.21 1.02
C TRP A 10 -5.86 1.61 1.09
N GLU A 11 -5.03 1.90 2.08
CA GLU A 11 -4.25 3.15 2.15
C GLU A 11 -3.15 3.17 1.07
N ILE A 12 -2.52 2.02 0.85
CA ILE A 12 -1.44 1.85 -0.15
C ILE A 12 -2.01 1.77 -1.57
N MET A 13 -3.18 1.18 -1.72
CA MET A 13 -3.85 1.03 -3.02
C MET A 13 -4.76 2.21 -3.36
N LYS A 14 -4.98 3.14 -2.42
CA LYS A 14 -5.93 4.26 -2.55
C LYS A 14 -7.30 3.78 -2.99
N CYS A 15 -7.83 2.76 -2.29
CA CYS A 15 -9.15 2.24 -2.60
C CYS A 15 -10.23 3.25 -2.19
N GLU A 16 -11.24 3.44 -3.04
CA GLU A 16 -12.42 4.23 -2.67
C GLU A 16 -13.11 3.63 -1.43
N PRO A 17 -13.58 4.44 -0.47
CA PRO A 17 -14.17 3.96 0.78
C PRO A 17 -15.31 2.96 0.57
N GLU A 18 -16.16 3.23 -0.43
CA GLU A 18 -17.31 2.37 -0.78
C GLU A 18 -16.89 0.98 -1.28
N GLN A 19 -15.74 0.89 -1.94
CA GLN A 19 -15.17 -0.37 -2.43
C GLN A 19 -14.41 -1.08 -1.32
N ALA A 20 -13.68 -0.33 -0.50
CA ALA A 20 -12.99 -0.85 0.68
C ALA A 20 -13.98 -1.51 1.64
N ALA A 21 -15.16 -0.93 1.89
CA ALA A 21 -16.20 -1.50 2.75
C ALA A 21 -16.75 -2.86 2.26
N LYS A 22 -16.61 -3.17 0.97
CA LYS A 22 -16.96 -4.47 0.38
C LYS A 22 -15.80 -5.46 0.40
N CYS A 23 -14.58 -4.99 0.66
CA CYS A 23 -13.38 -5.82 0.67
C CYS A 23 -13.33 -6.72 1.93
N PRO A 24 -13.11 -8.03 1.76
CA PRO A 24 -12.97 -8.97 2.87
C PRO A 24 -11.83 -8.63 3.83
N ALA A 25 -10.71 -8.09 3.31
CA ALA A 25 -9.58 -7.65 4.12
C ALA A 25 -9.96 -6.49 5.06
N TYR A 26 -10.80 -5.56 4.58
CA TYR A 26 -11.29 -4.44 5.36
C TYR A 26 -12.19 -4.89 6.52
N ARG A 27 -13.07 -5.86 6.26
CA ARG A 27 -14.03 -6.38 7.25
C ARG A 27 -13.38 -7.26 8.31
N THR A 28 -12.35 -8.01 7.94
CA THR A 28 -11.69 -8.99 8.82
C THR A 28 -10.47 -8.41 9.52
N PHE A 29 -10.03 -7.20 9.15
CA PHE A 29 -8.78 -6.58 9.60
C PHE A 29 -7.53 -7.46 9.39
N LYS A 30 -7.63 -8.46 8.51
CA LYS A 30 -6.50 -9.30 8.12
C LYS A 30 -5.71 -8.61 7.01
N PRO A 31 -4.41 -8.94 6.87
CA PRO A 31 -3.67 -8.56 5.68
C PRO A 31 -4.38 -9.06 4.41
N CYS A 32 -4.36 -8.24 3.35
CA CYS A 32 -5.13 -8.55 2.14
C CYS A 32 -4.73 -9.88 1.50
N TRP A 33 -3.46 -10.26 1.59
CA TRP A 33 -2.98 -11.53 1.05
C TRP A 33 -3.51 -12.73 1.84
N GLU A 34 -3.79 -12.60 3.14
CA GLU A 34 -4.41 -13.68 3.92
C GLU A 34 -5.90 -13.81 3.62
N ALA A 35 -6.59 -12.66 3.53
CA ALA A 35 -8.01 -12.62 3.18
C ALA A 35 -8.26 -13.18 1.77
N MET A 36 -7.41 -12.83 0.78
CA MET A 36 -7.54 -13.35 -0.58
C MET A 36 -7.17 -14.82 -0.68
N ARG A 37 -6.18 -15.31 0.09
CA ARG A 37 -5.85 -16.75 0.13
C ARG A 37 -7.03 -17.61 0.57
N GLU A 38 -7.86 -17.11 1.48
CA GLU A 38 -9.06 -17.80 1.98
C GLU A 38 -10.22 -17.82 0.95
N LEU A 39 -10.25 -16.87 0.02
CA LEU A 39 -11.35 -16.69 -0.94
C LEU A 39 -11.02 -17.25 -2.33
N ASP A 40 -9.82 -16.97 -2.82
CA ASP A 40 -9.36 -17.34 -4.15
C ASP A 40 -7.82 -17.43 -4.20
N VAL A 41 -7.32 -18.65 -4.34
CA VAL A 41 -5.89 -18.94 -4.43
C VAL A 41 -5.25 -18.31 -5.69
N CYS A 42 -6.02 -18.10 -6.77
CA CYS A 42 -5.53 -17.44 -7.97
C CYS A 42 -5.23 -15.95 -7.70
N SER A 43 -6.14 -15.26 -7.02
CA SER A 43 -5.96 -13.88 -6.58
C SER A 43 -4.84 -13.70 -5.54
N PHE A 44 -4.50 -14.74 -4.78
CA PHE A 44 -3.36 -14.72 -3.86
C PHE A 44 -2.01 -14.60 -4.58
N ASN A 45 -1.86 -15.21 -5.75
CA ASN A 45 -0.62 -15.07 -6.52
C ASN A 45 -0.43 -13.62 -7.01
N ILE A 46 -1.51 -12.94 -7.38
CA ILE A 46 -1.50 -11.49 -7.68
C ILE A 46 -1.07 -10.68 -6.45
N CYS A 47 -1.45 -11.11 -5.23
CA CYS A 47 -1.03 -10.44 -4.01
C CYS A 47 0.47 -10.56 -3.72
N LYS A 48 1.15 -11.63 -4.15
CA LYS A 48 2.61 -11.77 -3.93
C LYS A 48 3.44 -10.77 -4.73
N ASP A 49 2.94 -10.39 -5.91
CA ASP A 49 3.56 -9.41 -6.79
C ASP A 49 3.05 -7.98 -6.51
N CYS A 50 2.07 -7.84 -5.62
CA CYS A 50 1.48 -6.55 -5.27
C CYS A 50 2.42 -5.72 -4.38
N LEU A 51 2.45 -4.41 -4.64
CA LEU A 51 3.18 -3.42 -3.84
C LEU A 51 2.90 -3.57 -2.34
N VAL A 52 1.66 -3.85 -1.93
CA VAL A 52 1.28 -4.04 -0.52
C VAL A 52 2.08 -5.16 0.14
N TYR A 53 2.23 -6.29 -0.55
CA TYR A 53 2.96 -7.44 -0.02
C TYR A 53 4.45 -7.15 -0.03
N VAL A 54 4.99 -6.70 -1.17
CA VAL A 54 6.42 -6.38 -1.34
C VAL A 54 6.92 -5.36 -0.31
N THR A 55 6.12 -4.34 -0.01
CA THR A 55 6.49 -3.31 0.99
C THR A 55 6.45 -3.77 2.43
N LYS A 56 5.76 -4.89 2.72
CA LYS A 56 5.59 -5.45 4.07
C LYS A 56 6.45 -6.69 4.32
N GLN A 57 7.12 -7.20 3.29
CA GLN A 57 8.03 -8.34 3.45
C GLN A 57 9.39 -7.89 3.98
N HIS A 58 9.90 -8.64 4.97
CA HIS A 58 11.25 -8.44 5.49
C HIS A 58 12.35 -8.85 4.49
N ASN A 59 12.03 -9.72 3.54
CA ASN A 59 12.96 -10.25 2.53
C ASN A 59 12.60 -9.80 1.11
N SER A 60 12.19 -8.53 0.95
CA SER A 60 11.94 -7.95 -0.36
C SER A 60 13.23 -7.88 -1.18
N ILE A 61 13.12 -8.08 -2.51
CA ILE A 61 14.23 -7.82 -3.45
C ILE A 61 14.53 -6.32 -3.60
N PHE A 62 13.60 -5.47 -3.19
CA PHE A 62 13.76 -4.02 -3.21
C PHE A 62 14.32 -3.53 -1.88
N SER A 63 15.28 -2.63 -1.97
CA SER A 63 15.73 -1.83 -0.83
C SER A 63 14.60 -0.96 -0.29
N LYS A 64 14.79 -0.48 0.94
CA LYS A 64 13.83 0.41 1.59
C LYS A 64 13.63 1.71 0.80
N GLU A 65 14.72 2.22 0.21
CA GLU A 65 14.77 3.43 -0.60
C GLU A 65 13.99 3.25 -1.91
N GLU A 66 14.13 2.11 -2.58
CA GLU A 66 13.35 1.77 -3.77
C GLU A 66 11.86 1.66 -3.45
N ILE A 67 11.50 0.99 -2.35
CA ILE A 67 10.13 0.91 -1.87
C ILE A 67 9.55 2.30 -1.59
N LEU A 68 10.31 3.20 -0.96
CA LEU A 68 9.92 4.58 -0.72
C LEU A 68 9.69 5.33 -2.04
N SER A 69 10.59 5.18 -3.01
CA SER A 69 10.48 5.79 -4.33
C SER A 69 9.21 5.37 -5.07
N ILE A 70 8.93 4.06 -5.12
CA ILE A 70 7.73 3.51 -5.77
C ILE A 70 6.45 4.04 -5.11
N MET A 71 6.42 4.10 -3.77
CA MET A 71 5.26 4.65 -3.05
C MET A 71 5.07 6.15 -3.32
N CYS A 72 6.16 6.93 -3.38
CA CYS A 72 6.08 8.34 -3.77
C CYS A 72 5.58 8.53 -5.21
N GLN A 73 6.04 7.72 -6.17
CA GLN A 73 5.56 7.77 -7.56
C GLN A 73 4.07 7.48 -7.66
N LYS A 74 3.54 6.62 -6.77
CA LYS A 74 2.10 6.36 -6.63
C LYS A 74 1.34 7.47 -5.88
N GLY A 75 2.05 8.52 -5.48
CA GLY A 75 1.52 9.68 -4.74
C GLY A 75 1.18 9.37 -3.28
N ILE A 76 1.86 8.40 -2.66
CA ILE A 76 1.70 8.06 -1.25
C ILE A 76 2.85 8.74 -0.51
N ASP A 77 2.57 9.82 0.23
CA ASP A 77 3.58 10.47 1.07
C ASP A 77 3.75 9.69 2.37
N VAL A 78 5.01 9.40 2.66
CA VAL A 78 5.45 8.32 3.54
C VAL A 78 6.62 8.71 4.43
N THR A 79 7.15 9.92 4.21
CA THR A 79 8.30 10.43 4.96
C THR A 79 7.90 11.44 6.01
N GLY A 80 6.72 12.07 5.90
CA GLY A 80 6.23 13.08 6.84
C GLY A 80 7.16 14.29 7.04
N ARG A 81 8.29 14.36 6.31
CA ARG A 81 9.32 15.39 6.50
C ARG A 81 9.91 15.96 5.22
N HIS A 82 9.75 15.35 4.04
CA HIS A 82 10.32 15.96 2.84
C HIS A 82 9.41 15.77 1.63
N ARG A 83 9.03 16.91 1.03
CA ARG A 83 8.32 16.99 -0.26
C ARG A 83 9.10 16.15 -1.27
N CYS A 84 8.50 15.05 -1.71
CA CYS A 84 9.06 14.26 -2.80
C CYS A 84 9.26 15.20 -4.01
N PRO A 85 10.44 15.26 -4.65
CA PRO A 85 10.75 16.26 -5.69
C PRO A 85 9.81 16.23 -6.91
N GLN A 86 9.13 15.11 -7.12
CA GLN A 86 8.17 14.90 -8.20
C GLN A 86 6.71 15.17 -7.77
N PHE A 87 6.45 15.45 -6.50
CA PHE A 87 5.11 15.79 -6.02
C PHE A 87 4.84 17.28 -6.28
N ARG A 88 4.08 17.59 -7.34
CA ARG A 88 3.45 18.90 -7.50
C ARG A 88 2.09 18.85 -6.78
N PRO A 89 1.88 19.60 -5.69
CA PRO A 89 0.56 19.69 -5.08
C PRO A 89 -0.42 20.26 -6.12
N ILE A 90 -1.53 19.56 -6.35
CA ILE A 90 -2.64 20.08 -7.14
C ILE A 90 -3.34 21.12 -6.26
N GLY A 91 -3.01 22.39 -6.49
CA GLY A 91 -3.82 23.56 -6.14
C GLY A 91 -4.00 23.86 -4.65
N ASP A 92 -3.16 24.74 -4.09
CA ASP A 92 -3.63 25.73 -3.13
C ASP A 92 -4.04 26.96 -3.93
N ALA A 93 -5.29 26.98 -4.38
CA ALA A 93 -5.93 28.17 -4.91
C ALA A 93 -6.73 28.81 -3.77
N SER A 94 -6.13 29.77 -3.08
CA SER A 94 -6.71 31.02 -2.56
C SER A 94 -5.72 31.72 -1.64
#